data_AF-A0A0N8H8M2-F1
#
_entry.id   AF-A0A0N8H8M2-F1
#
_cell.length_a   1.000
_cell.length_b   1.000
_cell.length_c   1.000
_cell.angle_alpha   90.00
_cell.angle_beta   90.00
_cell.angle_gamma   90.00
#
_symmetry.space_group_name_H-M   'P 1'
#
loop_
_entity.id
_entity.type
_entity.pdbx_description
1 polymer ?
#
loop_
_entity_poly.entity_id
_entity_poly.type
_entity_poly.pdbx_seq_one_letter_code
_entity_poly.pdbx_strand_id
1 'polypeptide(L)'
;MATTLILLFASSSDPTCIHATLKSQSQSLGGLPTYDLIQKTPSASFLQAFTRAKAAAVGEANTTVMAVSLVDVHIFALAERGDAEQYFSFAHVFTVGVGPGGVVIWQAWGKHGYRLDEYLRDGHARLRDWDEADQFVRDFEKLASGKGTWNAKSNKLYKKLFLVDINQVCGVNGPERPVTPRFKAWVRIETIENVTYDNVTKFHWV
;
A
#
# COMPACT_ATOMS: atom_id res chain seq x y z
N MET A 1 -5.91 -7.88 -3.03
CA MET A 1 -7.06 -8.54 -2.37
C MET A 1 -7.39 -7.92 -1.01
N ALA A 2 -6.47 -7.89 -0.04
CA ALA A 2 -6.74 -7.28 1.29
C ALA A 2 -7.16 -5.80 1.20
N THR A 3 -6.37 -4.97 0.52
CA THR A 3 -6.71 -3.55 0.34
C THR A 3 -8.05 -3.33 -0.36
N THR A 4 -8.35 -4.10 -1.41
CA THR A 4 -9.65 -4.04 -2.09
C THR A 4 -10.81 -4.26 -1.13
N LEU A 5 -10.71 -5.27 -0.24
CA LEU A 5 -11.74 -5.57 0.75
C LEU A 5 -11.94 -4.41 1.73
N ILE A 6 -10.87 -3.85 2.28
CA ILE A 6 -10.96 -2.74 3.23
C ILE A 6 -11.53 -1.49 2.55
N LEU A 7 -11.12 -1.18 1.31
CA LEU A 7 -11.67 -0.05 0.57
C LEU A 7 -13.16 -0.26 0.25
N LEU A 8 -13.57 -1.48 -0.08
CA LEU A 8 -14.99 -1.81 -0.29
C LEU A 8 -15.80 -1.58 0.98
N PHE A 9 -15.27 -1.91 2.16
CA PHE A 9 -15.95 -1.58 3.43
C PHE A 9 -16.00 -0.07 3.65
N ALA A 10 -14.95 0.67 3.33
CA ALA A 10 -14.89 2.10 3.52
C ALA A 10 -15.73 2.92 2.51
N SER A 11 -15.96 2.40 1.30
CA SER A 11 -16.66 3.15 0.25
C SER A 11 -18.12 3.41 0.60
N SER A 12 -18.76 4.38 -0.05
CA SER A 12 -20.21 4.52 0.04
C SER A 12 -20.93 3.31 -0.57
N SER A 13 -22.23 3.20 -0.31
CA SER A 13 -23.11 2.19 -0.93
C SER A 13 -23.50 2.53 -2.37
N ASP A 14 -23.08 3.69 -2.91
CA ASP A 14 -23.29 4.05 -4.31
C ASP A 14 -22.57 3.02 -5.21
N PRO A 15 -23.30 2.35 -6.12
CA PRO A 15 -22.71 1.41 -7.08
C PRO A 15 -21.53 1.99 -7.86
N THR A 16 -21.55 3.30 -8.16
CA THR A 16 -20.46 3.99 -8.86
C THR A 16 -19.20 4.02 -8.01
N CYS A 17 -19.32 4.33 -6.72
CA CYS A 17 -18.20 4.33 -5.78
C CYS A 17 -17.65 2.91 -5.58
N ILE A 18 -18.52 1.92 -5.37
CA ILE A 18 -18.11 0.51 -5.24
C ILE A 18 -17.35 0.05 -6.49
N HIS A 19 -17.87 0.33 -7.68
CA HIS A 19 -17.22 -0.03 -8.93
C HIS A 19 -15.88 0.68 -9.11
N ALA A 20 -15.79 1.97 -8.79
CA ALA A 20 -14.54 2.72 -8.85
C ALA A 20 -13.47 2.13 -7.91
N THR A 21 -13.86 1.78 -6.68
CA THR A 21 -13.00 1.11 -5.70
C THR A 21 -12.54 -0.28 -6.16
N LEU A 22 -13.43 -1.06 -6.79
CA LEU A 22 -13.05 -2.36 -7.38
C LEU A 22 -12.07 -2.18 -8.52
N LYS A 23 -12.37 -1.25 -9.42
CA LYS A 23 -11.55 -0.98 -10.60
C LYS A 23 -10.14 -0.62 -10.19
N SER A 24 -9.98 0.29 -9.24
CA SER A 24 -8.68 0.86 -8.87
C SER A 24 -7.66 -0.18 -8.39
N GLN A 25 -8.13 -1.30 -7.82
CA GLN A 25 -7.31 -2.40 -7.31
C GLN A 25 -7.31 -3.64 -8.22
N SER A 26 -7.89 -3.56 -9.42
CA SER A 26 -8.07 -4.71 -10.32
C SER A 26 -7.29 -4.57 -11.62
N GLN A 27 -6.53 -5.62 -11.97
CA GLN A 27 -5.86 -5.72 -13.26
C GLN A 27 -6.86 -5.91 -14.40
N SER A 28 -7.86 -6.78 -14.22
CA SER A 28 -8.84 -7.10 -15.26
C SER A 28 -9.76 -5.91 -15.59
N LEU A 29 -9.93 -4.98 -14.64
CA LEU A 29 -10.66 -3.74 -14.85
C LEU A 29 -9.75 -2.56 -15.26
N GLY A 30 -8.45 -2.81 -15.44
CA GLY A 30 -7.47 -1.83 -15.91
C GLY A 30 -7.13 -0.72 -14.91
N GLY A 31 -7.27 -0.96 -13.60
CA GLY A 31 -6.93 0.04 -12.58
C GLY A 31 -5.53 -0.06 -11.97
N LEU A 32 -4.77 -1.11 -12.28
CA LEU A 32 -3.36 -1.17 -11.85
C LEU A 32 -2.49 -0.14 -12.58
N PRO A 33 -1.41 0.37 -11.95
CA PRO A 33 -0.52 1.31 -12.59
C PRO A 33 0.08 0.75 -13.89
N THR A 34 0.14 1.59 -14.92
CA THR A 34 0.85 1.31 -16.19
C THR A 34 2.12 2.16 -16.27
N TYR A 35 3.04 1.79 -17.16
CA TYR A 35 4.26 2.57 -17.37
C TYR A 35 3.94 4.01 -17.82
N ASP A 36 3.03 4.18 -18.77
CA ASP A 36 2.58 5.48 -19.26
C ASP A 36 2.00 6.37 -18.14
N LEU A 37 1.15 5.79 -17.28
CA LEU A 37 0.58 6.50 -16.13
C LEU A 37 1.68 6.98 -15.17
N ILE A 38 2.63 6.11 -14.85
CA ILE A 38 3.76 6.41 -13.96
C ILE A 38 4.64 7.54 -14.52
N GLN A 39 4.85 7.59 -15.85
CA GLN A 39 5.61 8.67 -16.48
C GLN A 39 4.87 10.01 -16.44
N LYS A 40 3.55 9.99 -16.59
CA LYS A 40 2.70 11.21 -16.64
C LYS A 40 2.31 11.74 -15.27
N THR A 41 2.35 10.90 -14.24
CA THR A 41 1.86 11.24 -12.90
C THR A 41 3.00 11.25 -11.89
N PRO A 42 3.25 12.39 -11.21
CA PRO A 42 4.23 12.43 -10.12
C PRO A 42 3.90 11.42 -9.02
N SER A 43 4.93 10.90 -8.35
CA SER A 43 4.73 10.07 -7.17
C SER A 43 4.02 10.89 -6.08
N ALA A 44 2.98 10.32 -5.48
CA ALA A 44 2.30 10.94 -4.35
C ALA A 44 3.20 10.98 -3.10
N SER A 45 2.93 11.91 -2.18
CA SER A 45 3.52 11.92 -0.83
C SER A 45 2.51 11.37 0.17
N PHE A 46 2.89 10.28 0.83
CA PHE A 46 2.09 9.69 1.89
C PHE A 46 2.07 10.59 3.13
N LEU A 47 3.17 11.28 3.44
CA LEU A 47 3.24 12.25 4.53
C LEU A 47 2.21 13.36 4.35
N GLN A 48 2.08 13.94 3.16
CA GLN A 48 1.10 15.00 2.92
C GLN A 48 -0.34 14.48 3.04
N ALA A 49 -0.64 13.32 2.45
CA ALA A 49 -1.97 12.70 2.57
C ALA A 49 -2.32 12.37 4.02
N PHE A 50 -1.38 11.77 4.74
CA PHE A 50 -1.52 11.43 6.15
C PHE A 50 -1.71 12.66 7.03
N THR A 51 -0.97 13.74 6.78
CA THR A 51 -1.09 15.00 7.53
C THR A 51 -2.50 15.59 7.39
N ARG A 52 -3.06 15.58 6.16
CA ARG A 52 -4.45 16.01 5.93
C ARG A 52 -5.46 15.12 6.66
N ALA A 53 -5.29 13.80 6.55
CA ALA A 53 -6.17 12.85 7.23
C ALA A 53 -6.12 12.99 8.76
N LYS A 54 -4.92 13.19 9.34
CA LYS A 54 -4.71 13.44 10.77
C LYS A 54 -5.35 14.76 11.20
N ALA A 55 -5.22 15.83 10.42
CA ALA A 55 -5.87 17.10 10.70
C ALA A 55 -7.41 16.98 10.72
N ALA A 56 -8.00 16.29 9.75
CA ALA A 56 -9.44 16.03 9.72
C ALA A 56 -9.90 15.15 10.90
N ALA A 57 -9.11 14.14 11.28
CA ALA A 57 -9.41 13.28 12.43
C ALA A 57 -9.39 14.02 13.76
N VAL A 58 -8.43 14.92 13.96
CA VAL A 58 -8.28 15.68 15.22
C VAL A 58 -9.22 16.89 15.26
N GLY A 59 -9.43 17.58 14.14
CA GLY A 59 -10.22 18.82 14.09
C GLY A 59 -11.71 18.61 13.88
N GLU A 60 -12.10 17.65 13.05
CA GLU A 60 -13.48 17.45 12.59
C GLU A 60 -14.07 16.12 13.06
N ALA A 61 -13.29 15.32 13.79
CA ALA A 61 -13.63 13.95 14.17
C ALA A 61 -13.90 13.01 12.97
N ASN A 62 -13.34 13.32 11.80
CA ASN A 62 -13.57 12.55 10.57
C ASN A 62 -12.66 11.32 10.48
N THR A 63 -13.15 10.26 9.84
CA THR A 63 -12.36 9.06 9.54
C THR A 63 -12.04 9.00 8.05
N THR A 64 -10.77 8.81 7.73
CA THR A 64 -10.26 8.73 6.37
C THR A 64 -9.57 7.38 6.16
N VAL A 65 -9.90 6.69 5.07
CA VAL A 65 -9.26 5.44 4.67
C VAL A 65 -8.46 5.68 3.39
N MET A 66 -7.19 5.30 3.41
CA MET A 66 -6.27 5.46 2.28
C MET A 66 -5.71 4.11 1.86
N ALA A 67 -5.79 3.78 0.57
CA ALA A 67 -4.95 2.75 -0.01
C ALA A 67 -3.66 3.38 -0.56
N VAL A 68 -2.53 2.87 -0.11
CA VAL A 68 -1.20 3.33 -0.49
C VAL A 68 -0.53 2.22 -1.29
N SER A 69 -0.27 2.48 -2.56
CA SER A 69 0.46 1.59 -3.46
C SER A 69 1.89 2.08 -3.61
N LEU A 70 2.86 1.20 -3.40
CA LEU A 70 4.28 1.40 -3.64
C LEU A 70 4.74 0.41 -4.71
N VAL A 71 5.22 0.91 -5.84
CA VAL A 71 5.73 0.06 -6.92
C VAL A 71 7.10 0.53 -7.36
N ASP A 72 7.92 -0.39 -7.86
CA ASP A 72 9.17 -0.04 -8.53
C ASP A 72 8.93 0.28 -10.01
N VAL A 73 9.27 1.48 -10.43
CA VAL A 73 9.14 1.93 -11.82
C VAL A 73 10.02 1.13 -12.78
N HIS A 74 11.16 0.59 -12.31
CA HIS A 74 12.11 -0.08 -13.21
C HIS A 74 11.57 -1.38 -13.77
N ILE A 75 10.71 -2.11 -13.04
CA ILE A 75 10.13 -3.34 -13.60
C ILE A 75 9.22 -3.06 -14.79
N PHE A 76 8.52 -1.93 -14.79
CA PHE A 76 7.71 -1.49 -15.92
C PHE A 76 8.60 -1.13 -17.12
N ALA A 77 9.71 -0.45 -16.89
CA ALA A 77 10.67 -0.14 -17.96
C ALA A 77 11.36 -1.39 -18.53
N LEU A 78 11.58 -2.42 -17.72
CA LEU A 78 12.08 -3.73 -18.16
C LEU A 78 11.01 -4.51 -18.94
N ALA A 79 9.74 -4.39 -18.54
CA ALA A 79 8.63 -5.05 -19.22
C ALA A 79 8.47 -4.55 -20.66
N GLU A 80 8.60 -3.25 -20.90
CA GLU A 80 8.62 -2.64 -22.26
C GLU A 80 9.73 -3.20 -23.16
N ARG A 81 10.79 -3.77 -22.57
CA ARG A 81 11.92 -4.39 -23.29
C ARG A 81 11.83 -5.90 -23.38
N GLY A 82 10.84 -6.52 -22.74
CA GLY A 82 10.72 -7.98 -22.65
C GLY A 82 11.64 -8.64 -21.61
N ASP A 83 12.27 -7.87 -20.72
CA ASP A 83 13.28 -8.37 -19.77
C ASP A 83 12.75 -8.52 -18.33
N ALA A 84 11.51 -8.09 -18.05
CA ALA A 84 10.96 -8.08 -16.69
C ALA A 84 10.91 -9.49 -16.06
N GLU A 85 10.72 -10.54 -16.86
CA GLU A 85 10.62 -11.91 -16.37
C GLU A 85 11.92 -12.48 -15.80
N GLN A 86 13.05 -11.78 -15.94
CA GLN A 86 14.31 -12.21 -15.33
C GLN A 86 14.46 -11.72 -13.89
N TYR A 87 13.58 -10.82 -13.44
CA TYR A 87 13.72 -10.12 -12.17
C TYR A 87 12.46 -10.23 -11.31
N PHE A 88 12.69 -10.17 -10.00
CA PHE A 88 11.67 -9.88 -9.02
C PHE A 88 11.62 -8.37 -8.78
N SER A 89 10.42 -7.83 -8.58
CA SER A 89 10.25 -6.43 -8.23
C SER A 89 9.29 -6.28 -7.07
N PHE A 90 9.57 -5.33 -6.17
CA PHE A 90 8.64 -5.07 -5.10
C PHE A 90 7.42 -4.31 -5.63
N ALA A 91 6.25 -4.79 -5.25
CA ALA A 91 5.00 -4.05 -5.28
C ALA A 91 4.30 -4.32 -3.95
N HIS A 92 3.89 -3.27 -3.26
CA HIS A 92 3.17 -3.38 -2.00
C HIS A 92 1.98 -2.45 -2.02
N VAL A 93 0.81 -2.98 -1.67
CA VAL A 93 -0.37 -2.15 -1.43
C VAL A 93 -0.86 -2.44 -0.03
N PHE A 94 -1.03 -1.39 0.76
CA PHE A 94 -1.58 -1.46 2.09
C PHE A 94 -2.66 -0.40 2.28
N THR A 95 -3.47 -0.57 3.32
CA THR A 95 -4.55 0.36 3.66
C THR A 95 -4.32 0.96 5.03
N VAL A 96 -4.59 2.25 5.17
CA VAL A 96 -4.44 3.00 6.41
C VAL A 96 -5.77 3.66 6.74
N GLY A 97 -6.31 3.37 7.92
CA GLY A 97 -7.44 4.07 8.50
C GLY A 97 -6.94 5.10 9.50
N VAL A 98 -7.33 6.35 9.33
CA VAL A 98 -6.99 7.47 10.21
C VAL A 98 -8.29 8.02 10.75
N GLY A 99 -8.50 7.92 12.07
CA GLY A 99 -9.69 8.45 12.73
C GLY A 99 -9.33 9.10 14.06
N PRO A 100 -10.33 9.61 14.81
CA PRO A 100 -10.07 10.41 16.02
C PRO A 100 -9.29 9.65 17.09
N GLY A 101 -9.46 8.33 17.17
CA GLY A 101 -8.76 7.46 18.11
C GLY A 101 -7.32 7.10 17.72
N GLY A 102 -6.86 7.42 16.51
CA GLY A 102 -5.53 7.08 16.03
C GLY A 102 -5.55 6.37 14.67
N VAL A 103 -4.59 5.46 14.47
CA VAL A 103 -4.29 4.90 13.15
C VAL A 103 -4.30 3.38 13.16
N VAL A 104 -4.93 2.78 12.16
CA VAL A 104 -4.86 1.34 11.90
C VAL A 104 -4.28 1.11 10.51
N ILE A 105 -3.43 0.10 10.37
CA ILE A 105 -2.80 -0.26 9.10
C ILE A 105 -3.12 -1.72 8.82
N TRP A 106 -3.74 -1.98 7.66
CA TRP A 106 -4.03 -3.32 7.15
C TRP A 106 -3.13 -3.64 5.97
N GLN A 107 -2.49 -4.80 6.02
CA GLN A 107 -1.55 -5.23 5.01
C GLN A 107 -1.75 -6.70 4.69
N ALA A 108 -1.35 -7.09 3.49
CA ALA A 108 -1.13 -8.47 3.11
C ALA A 108 -0.14 -8.49 1.94
N TRP A 109 0.64 -9.56 1.84
CA TRP A 109 1.64 -9.69 0.77
C TRP A 109 1.41 -10.93 -0.10
N GLY A 110 0.89 -12.02 0.48
CA GLY A 110 0.56 -13.24 -0.25
C GLY A 110 1.70 -14.27 -0.25
N LYS A 111 2.00 -14.85 -1.42
CA LYS A 111 2.74 -16.13 -1.59
C LYS A 111 4.00 -16.32 -0.71
N HIS A 112 4.81 -15.28 -0.52
CA HIS A 112 6.04 -15.33 0.30
C HIS A 112 6.03 -14.39 1.51
N GLY A 113 4.83 -13.94 1.91
CA GLY A 113 4.62 -13.14 3.10
C GLY A 113 3.43 -13.70 3.87
N TYR A 114 2.58 -12.80 4.37
CA TYR A 114 1.41 -13.16 5.17
C TYR A 114 0.12 -12.80 4.45
N ARG A 115 -0.94 -13.51 4.84
CA ARG A 115 -2.33 -13.19 4.51
C ARG A 115 -2.89 -12.16 5.48
N LEU A 116 -4.01 -11.54 5.11
CA LEU A 116 -4.67 -10.56 5.96
C LEU A 116 -5.11 -11.18 7.31
N ASP A 117 -5.67 -12.38 7.30
CA ASP A 117 -6.11 -13.05 8.54
C ASP A 117 -4.95 -13.37 9.50
N GLU A 118 -3.78 -13.74 8.97
CA GLU A 118 -2.58 -13.94 9.78
C GLU A 118 -2.10 -12.61 10.38
N TYR A 119 -2.07 -11.54 9.57
CA TYR A 119 -1.71 -10.20 10.01
C TYR A 119 -2.65 -9.67 11.12
N LEU A 120 -3.95 -9.96 11.00
CA LEU A 120 -4.94 -9.61 12.02
C LEU A 120 -4.75 -10.43 13.30
N ARG A 121 -4.64 -11.76 13.17
CA ARG A 121 -4.46 -12.70 14.29
C ARG A 121 -3.23 -12.37 15.11
N ASP A 122 -2.14 -11.98 14.46
CA ASP A 122 -0.86 -11.69 15.11
C ASP A 122 -0.81 -10.25 15.68
N GLY A 123 -1.93 -9.53 15.65
CA GLY A 123 -2.11 -8.23 16.30
C GLY A 123 -1.50 -7.04 15.56
N HIS A 124 -1.10 -7.20 14.30
CA HIS A 124 -0.44 -6.15 13.54
C HIS A 124 -1.39 -5.04 13.05
N ALA A 125 -2.70 -5.30 13.01
CA ALA A 125 -3.73 -4.29 12.74
C ALA A 125 -4.30 -3.62 14.00
N ARG A 126 -3.51 -3.54 15.08
CA ARG A 126 -3.91 -2.78 16.28
C ARG A 126 -4.00 -1.28 16.00
N LEU A 127 -4.75 -0.60 16.87
CA LEU A 127 -4.74 0.86 16.96
C LEU A 127 -3.34 1.34 17.37
N ARG A 128 -2.85 2.34 16.65
CA ARG A 128 -1.57 3.01 16.87
C ARG A 128 -1.84 4.42 17.33
N ASP A 129 -1.02 4.89 18.27
CA ASP A 129 -0.98 6.30 18.61
C ASP A 129 -0.36 7.13 17.47
N TRP A 130 -0.39 8.45 17.65
CA TRP A 130 0.09 9.39 16.65
C TRP A 130 1.61 9.35 16.44
N ASP A 131 2.38 9.05 17.48
CA ASP A 131 3.85 9.02 17.39
C ASP A 131 4.31 7.80 16.60
N GLU A 132 3.73 6.63 16.86
CA GLU A 132 3.97 5.42 16.09
C GLU A 132 3.56 5.59 14.62
N ALA A 133 2.40 6.21 14.38
CA ALA A 133 1.91 6.46 13.03
C ALA A 133 2.82 7.45 12.27
N ASP A 134 3.23 8.54 12.90
CA ASP A 134 4.16 9.52 12.31
C ASP A 134 5.50 8.84 11.97
N GLN A 135 6.01 7.96 12.84
CA GLN A 135 7.23 7.20 12.59
C GLN A 135 7.07 6.24 11.41
N PHE A 136 5.95 5.54 11.31
CA PHE A 136 5.65 4.67 10.16
C PHE A 136 5.66 5.46 8.84
N VAL A 137 4.98 6.61 8.81
CA VAL A 137 4.90 7.48 7.63
C VAL A 137 6.28 8.00 7.23
N ARG A 138 7.12 8.41 8.20
CA ARG A 138 8.50 8.86 7.93
C ARG A 138 9.38 7.75 7.37
N ASP A 139 9.28 6.54 7.92
CA ASP A 139 10.02 5.39 7.42
C ASP A 139 9.57 5.01 6.02
N PHE A 140 8.27 5.09 5.74
CA PHE A 140 7.72 4.87 4.40
C PHE A 140 8.25 5.91 3.40
N GLU A 141 8.20 7.20 3.71
CA GLU A 141 8.73 8.25 2.84
C GLU A 141 10.24 8.08 2.57
N LYS A 142 10.99 7.62 3.57
CA LYS A 142 12.42 7.29 3.41
C LYS A 142 12.63 6.13 2.45
N LEU A 143 11.75 5.13 2.47
CA LEU A 143 11.79 4.03 1.51
C LEU A 143 11.36 4.50 0.11
N ALA A 144 10.27 5.28 0.01
CA ALA A 144 9.70 5.78 -1.23
C ALA A 144 10.60 6.79 -1.96
N SER A 145 11.43 7.53 -1.22
CA SER A 145 12.49 8.38 -1.80
C SER A 145 13.73 7.61 -2.26
N GLY A 146 13.79 6.31 -1.98
CA GLY A 146 14.86 5.42 -2.41
C GLY A 146 14.92 5.26 -3.93
N LYS A 147 16.15 5.32 -4.47
CA LYS A 147 16.44 5.05 -5.88
C LYS A 147 17.82 4.42 -6.04
N GLY A 148 18.05 3.72 -7.15
CA GLY A 148 19.31 3.07 -7.46
C GLY A 148 19.30 1.60 -7.07
N THR A 149 20.43 1.05 -6.65
CA THR A 149 20.54 -0.39 -6.36
C THR A 149 19.86 -0.74 -5.04
N TRP A 150 19.12 -1.86 -5.04
CA TRP A 150 18.56 -2.43 -3.81
C TRP A 150 19.69 -2.84 -2.86
N ASN A 151 19.59 -2.45 -1.59
CA ASN A 151 20.64 -2.69 -0.60
C ASN A 151 20.07 -3.07 0.77
N ALA A 152 20.95 -3.47 1.70
CA ALA A 152 20.55 -3.90 3.03
C ALA A 152 19.76 -2.84 3.82
N LYS A 153 20.00 -1.54 3.59
CA LYS A 153 19.27 -0.45 4.25
C LYS A 153 17.84 -0.36 3.72
N SER A 154 17.65 -0.43 2.40
CA SER A 154 16.32 -0.48 1.79
C SER A 154 15.54 -1.72 2.26
N ASN A 155 16.20 -2.89 2.29
CA ASN A 155 15.58 -4.12 2.77
C ASN A 155 15.18 -4.05 4.26
N LYS A 156 16.04 -3.47 5.12
CA LYS A 156 15.72 -3.27 6.54
C LYS A 156 14.50 -2.36 6.73
N LEU A 157 14.38 -1.29 5.94
CA LEU A 157 13.19 -0.43 5.96
C LEU A 157 11.95 -1.15 5.44
N TYR A 158 12.06 -1.86 4.32
CA TYR A 158 10.95 -2.65 3.76
C TYR A 158 10.45 -3.69 4.77
N LYS A 159 11.36 -4.42 5.42
CA LYS A 159 11.02 -5.39 6.47
C LYS A 159 10.37 -4.74 7.69
N LYS A 160 10.84 -3.55 8.11
CA LYS A 160 10.22 -2.81 9.22
C LYS A 160 8.78 -2.40 8.88
N LEU A 161 8.54 -1.94 7.66
CA LEU A 161 7.24 -1.42 7.23
C LEU A 161 6.24 -2.52 6.91
N PHE A 162 6.71 -3.60 6.30
CA PHE A 162 5.87 -4.60 5.64
C PHE A 162 6.08 -6.01 6.14
N LEU A 163 6.96 -6.23 7.13
CA LEU A 163 7.26 -7.56 7.72
C LEU A 163 7.78 -8.60 6.71
N VAL A 164 8.26 -8.15 5.55
CA VAL A 164 8.78 -9.01 4.47
C VAL A 164 10.27 -8.73 4.27
N ASP A 165 11.06 -9.80 4.18
CA ASP A 165 12.50 -9.74 3.91
C ASP A 165 12.77 -10.06 2.43
N ILE A 166 12.86 -9.02 1.59
CA ILE A 166 13.07 -9.18 0.15
C ILE A 166 14.39 -9.89 -0.15
N ASN A 167 15.44 -9.65 0.65
CA ASN A 167 16.72 -10.33 0.48
C ASN A 167 16.63 -11.84 0.79
N GLN A 168 15.75 -12.24 1.70
CA GLN A 168 15.48 -13.66 1.94
C GLN A 168 14.70 -14.27 0.77
N VAL A 169 13.75 -13.52 0.18
CA VAL A 169 12.91 -13.99 -0.94
C VAL A 169 13.70 -14.07 -2.25
N CYS A 170 14.59 -13.11 -2.52
CA CYS A 170 15.26 -12.93 -3.82
C CYS A 170 16.78 -13.14 -3.75
N GLY A 171 17.30 -13.63 -2.61
CA GLY A 171 18.73 -13.91 -2.42
C GLY A 171 19.19 -15.15 -3.17
N VAL A 172 20.48 -15.51 -3.03
CA VAL A 172 21.11 -16.66 -3.73
C VAL A 172 20.35 -17.98 -3.53
N ASN A 173 19.75 -18.16 -2.36
CA ASN A 173 18.95 -19.35 -2.02
C ASN A 173 17.45 -19.02 -1.84
N GLY A 174 17.02 -17.85 -2.32
CA GLY A 174 15.64 -17.39 -2.23
C GLY A 174 14.74 -18.14 -3.22
N PRO A 175 13.43 -18.27 -2.93
CA PRO A 175 12.48 -18.92 -3.82
C PRO A 175 12.14 -18.11 -5.09
N GLU A 176 12.57 -16.86 -5.18
CA GLU A 176 12.28 -15.97 -6.31
C GLU A 176 13.55 -15.49 -7.02
N ARG A 177 13.32 -14.92 -8.20
CA ARG A 177 14.35 -14.30 -9.04
C ARG A 177 15.05 -13.14 -8.30
N PRO A 178 16.25 -12.73 -8.72
CA PRO A 178 16.94 -11.58 -8.15
C PRO A 178 16.10 -10.31 -8.23
N VAL A 179 16.22 -9.42 -7.24
CA VAL A 179 15.59 -8.09 -7.28
C VAL A 179 16.05 -7.32 -8.51
N THR A 180 15.19 -6.46 -9.06
CA THR A 180 15.55 -5.51 -10.10
C THR A 180 16.90 -4.83 -9.79
N PRO A 181 17.83 -4.77 -10.76
CA PRO A 181 19.22 -4.32 -10.53
C PRO A 181 19.27 -2.86 -10.12
N ARG A 182 18.25 -2.08 -10.53
CA ARG A 182 17.96 -0.74 -10.07
C ARG A 182 16.48 -0.65 -9.78
N PHE A 183 16.13 0.13 -8.78
CA PHE A 183 14.76 0.47 -8.46
C PHE A 183 14.57 1.99 -8.40
N LYS A 184 13.32 2.40 -8.60
CA LYS A 184 12.83 3.74 -8.29
C LYS A 184 11.41 3.58 -7.81
N ALA A 185 11.14 3.92 -6.56
CA ALA A 185 9.79 3.84 -6.03
C ALA A 185 8.87 4.90 -6.67
N TRP A 186 7.61 4.51 -6.87
CA TRP A 186 6.50 5.41 -7.20
C TRP A 186 5.31 5.05 -6.32
N VAL A 187 4.66 6.08 -5.80
CA VAL A 187 3.56 5.96 -4.84
C VAL A 187 2.27 6.47 -5.46
N ARG A 188 1.21 5.68 -5.33
CA ARG A 188 -0.18 6.08 -5.61
C ARG A 188 -0.99 6.01 -4.34
N ILE A 189 -1.85 7.00 -4.12
CA ILE A 189 -2.74 7.04 -2.95
C ILE A 189 -4.17 7.23 -3.44
N GLU A 190 -5.05 6.35 -3.00
CA GLU A 190 -6.49 6.47 -3.18
C GLU A 190 -7.11 6.73 -1.80
N THR A 191 -7.89 7.79 -1.69
CA THR A 191 -8.44 8.26 -0.42
C THR A 191 -9.97 8.20 -0.45
N ILE A 192 -10.55 7.66 0.61
CA ILE A 192 -11.97 7.74 0.93
C ILE A 192 -12.08 8.54 2.22
N GLU A 193 -12.61 9.76 2.11
CA GLU A 193 -12.81 10.67 3.24
C GLU A 193 -14.18 10.46 3.87
N ASN A 194 -14.35 10.90 5.12
CA ASN A 194 -15.64 10.90 5.83
C ASN A 194 -16.30 9.52 5.90
N VAL A 195 -15.50 8.48 6.15
CA VAL A 195 -15.99 7.11 6.29
C VAL A 195 -16.89 7.01 7.53
N THR A 196 -18.12 6.57 7.33
CA THR A 196 -19.14 6.44 8.39
C THR A 196 -19.37 4.97 8.79
N TYR A 197 -20.07 4.78 9.91
CA TYR A 197 -20.53 3.46 10.34
C TYR A 197 -21.37 2.76 9.26
N ASP A 198 -22.25 3.50 8.59
CA ASP A 198 -23.12 2.96 7.53
C ASP A 198 -22.31 2.48 6.33
N ASN A 199 -21.17 3.12 6.03
CA ASN A 199 -20.29 2.62 4.98
C ASN A 199 -19.76 1.22 5.35
N VAL A 200 -19.28 1.02 6.57
CA VAL A 200 -18.65 -0.24 6.98
C VAL A 200 -19.67 -1.38 7.14
N THR A 201 -20.90 -1.06 7.57
CA THR A 201 -21.93 -2.05 7.88
C THR A 201 -22.93 -2.34 6.75
N LYS A 202 -22.72 -1.73 5.56
CA LYS A 202 -23.62 -1.90 4.40
C LYS A 202 -23.73 -3.31 3.84
N PHE A 203 -22.77 -4.19 4.11
CA PHE A 203 -22.81 -5.57 3.62
C PHE A 203 -23.49 -6.48 4.65
N HIS A 204 -24.60 -7.08 4.25
CA HIS A 204 -25.28 -8.11 5.03
C HIS A 204 -24.72 -9.47 4.66
N TRP A 205 -24.17 -10.17 5.64
CA TRP A 205 -23.69 -11.54 5.50
C TRP A 205 -24.84 -12.48 5.80
N VAL A 206 -25.20 -13.31 4.82
CA VAL A 206 -26.23 -14.36 4.94
C VAL A 206 -25.54 -15.68 5.23
#